data_AF-A0AAX0AUV7-F1
#
_entry.id   AF-A0AAX0AUV7-F1
#
_cell.length_a   1.000
_cell.length_b   1.000
_cell.length_c   1.000
_cell.angle_alpha   90.00
_cell.angle_beta   90.00
_cell.angle_gamma   90.00
#
_symmetry.space_group_name_H-M   'P 1'
#
loop_
_entity.id
_entity.type
_entity.pdbx_description
1 polymer ?
#
loop_
_entity_poly.entity_id
_entity_poly.type
_entity_poly.pdbx_seq_one_letter_code
_entity_poly.pdbx_strand_id
1 'polypeptide(L)'
;MSILIKFICITVVVAIVIGMIKGVKELRKSISRNKQMDKELGHILNEVDKEKNGNIIIKIITIIINMIFCLLFPLSLLGAMVSPMAFDSPGSTESIHTWIFFLSTFSLPTVILISVMISFFLLFKSKLYSKAIIVSLAPIIYFVAMFILFNT
;
A
#
# COMPACT_ATOMS: atom_id res chain seq x y z
N MET A 1 -27.11 -5.56 -10.94
CA MET A 1 -25.69 -5.12 -10.97
C MET A 1 -25.17 -4.58 -9.62
N SER A 2 -25.94 -3.78 -8.86
CA SER A 2 -25.48 -3.18 -7.58
C SER A 2 -25.10 -4.19 -6.47
N ILE A 3 -25.81 -5.33 -6.36
CA ILE A 3 -25.59 -6.32 -5.28
C ILE A 3 -24.30 -7.12 -5.47
N LEU A 4 -23.99 -7.54 -6.71
CA LEU A 4 -22.78 -8.29 -7.04
C LEU A 4 -21.50 -7.50 -6.75
N ILE A 5 -21.51 -6.19 -7.04
CA ILE A 5 -20.38 -5.29 -6.76
C ILE A 5 -20.16 -5.15 -5.24
N LYS A 6 -21.23 -5.07 -4.45
CA LYS A 6 -21.14 -5.03 -2.99
C LYS A 6 -20.52 -6.31 -2.42
N PHE A 7 -20.90 -7.48 -2.93
CA PHE A 7 -20.30 -8.75 -2.52
C PHE A 7 -18.81 -8.84 -2.85
N ILE A 8 -18.42 -8.42 -4.05
CA ILE A 8 -17.00 -8.38 -4.46
C ILE A 8 -16.19 -7.45 -3.55
N CYS A 9 -16.68 -6.24 -3.26
CA CYS A 9 -16.02 -5.33 -2.33
C CYS A 9 -15.89 -5.93 -0.93
N ILE A 10 -16.94 -6.58 -0.42
CA ILE A 10 -16.91 -7.24 0.90
C ILE A 10 -15.87 -8.37 0.90
N THR A 11 -15.83 -9.21 -0.14
CA THR A 11 -14.85 -10.30 -0.24
C THR A 11 -13.42 -9.78 -0.28
N VAL A 12 -13.15 -8.70 -1.02
CA VAL A 12 -11.84 -8.05 -1.07
C VAL A 12 -11.46 -7.47 0.29
N VAL A 13 -12.38 -6.77 0.97
CA VAL A 13 -12.14 -6.22 2.32
C VAL A 13 -11.86 -7.34 3.33
N VAL A 14 -12.63 -8.42 3.31
CA VAL A 14 -12.42 -9.58 4.19
C VAL A 14 -11.05 -10.22 3.94
N ALA A 15 -10.64 -10.37 2.67
CA ALA A 15 -9.32 -10.90 2.33
C ALA A 15 -8.17 -10.01 2.87
N ILE A 16 -8.32 -8.68 2.78
CA ILE A 16 -7.35 -7.72 3.31
C ILE A 16 -7.26 -7.83 4.84
N VAL A 17 -8.40 -7.90 5.53
CA VAL A 17 -8.45 -8.04 7.00
C VAL A 17 -7.82 -9.35 7.45
N ILE A 18 -8.10 -10.48 6.77
CA ILE A 18 -7.46 -11.77 7.06
C ILE A 18 -5.94 -11.68 6.86
N GLY A 19 -5.49 -11.01 5.79
CA GLY A 19 -4.07 -10.74 5.54
C GLY A 19 -3.41 -9.94 6.66
N MET A 20 -4.08 -8.89 7.15
CA MET A 20 -3.61 -8.07 8.28
C MET A 20 -3.49 -8.89 9.58
N ILE A 21 -4.52 -9.67 9.94
CA ILE A 21 -4.51 -10.50 11.16
C ILE A 21 -3.39 -11.54 11.11
N LYS A 22 -3.19 -12.18 9.95
CA LYS A 22 -2.14 -13.18 9.76
C LYS A 22 -0.75 -12.54 9.85
N GLY A 23 -0.58 -11.36 9.25
CA GLY A 23 0.65 -10.57 9.34
C GLY A 23 1.02 -10.19 10.78
N VAL A 24 0.05 -9.75 11.59
CA VAL A 24 0.24 -9.40 13.01
C VAL A 24 0.62 -10.62 13.86
N LYS A 25 -0.02 -11.77 13.63
CA LYS A 25 0.24 -13.00 14.38
C LYS A 25 1.65 -13.54 14.15
N GLU A 26 2.13 -13.48 12.92
CA GLU A 26 3.50 -13.88 12.56
C GLU A 26 4.56 -12.90 13.12
N LEU A 27 4.23 -11.60 13.15
CA LEU A 27 5.03 -10.56 13.80
C LEU A 27 5.25 -10.86 15.29
N ARG A 28 4.18 -11.20 16.01
CA ARG A 28 4.25 -11.54 17.44
C ARG A 28 5.15 -12.76 17.70
N LYS A 29 5.07 -13.77 16.83
CA LYS A 29 5.89 -15.00 16.90
C LYS A 29 7.36 -14.78 16.52
N SER A 30 7.63 -13.81 15.66
CA SER A 30 9.00 -13.43 15.30
C SER A 30 9.69 -12.64 16.41
N ILE A 31 8.94 -11.80 17.14
CA ILE A 31 9.45 -11.01 18.27
C ILE A 31 9.81 -11.93 19.45
N SER A 32 8.98 -12.94 19.75
CA SER A 32 9.22 -13.83 20.90
C SER A 32 10.47 -14.72 20.75
N ARG A 33 10.79 -15.19 19.53
CA ARG A 33 12.01 -15.98 19.27
C ARG A 33 13.29 -15.14 19.38
N ASN A 34 13.24 -13.88 18.98
CA ASN A 34 14.42 -13.01 18.95
C ASN A 34 14.90 -12.67 20.38
N LYS A 35 13.96 -12.57 21.33
CA LYS A 35 14.24 -12.30 22.75
C LYS A 35 15.02 -13.44 23.45
N GLN A 36 15.04 -14.65 22.87
CA GLN A 36 15.72 -15.81 23.46
C GLN A 36 17.19 -15.90 23.05
N MET A 37 17.59 -15.34 21.90
CA MET A 37 18.97 -15.37 21.38
C MET A 37 19.86 -14.23 21.91
N ASP A 38 19.28 -13.14 22.42
CA ASP A 38 20.02 -12.01 23.00
C ASP A 38 20.83 -12.36 24.26
N LYS A 39 20.58 -13.53 24.88
CA LYS A 39 21.27 -13.95 26.10
C LYS A 39 22.69 -14.50 25.87
N GLU A 40 23.14 -14.75 24.63
CA GLU A 40 24.41 -15.46 24.39
C GLU A 40 25.55 -14.67 23.69
N LEU A 41 25.34 -13.48 23.10
CA LEU A 41 26.32 -12.93 22.12
C LEU A 41 26.77 -11.47 22.34
N GLY A 42 27.27 -11.12 23.53
CA GLY A 42 27.51 -9.73 23.96
C GLY A 42 28.56 -8.87 23.24
N HIS A 43 29.40 -9.38 22.32
CA HIS A 43 30.50 -8.58 21.73
C HIS A 43 30.43 -8.38 20.20
N ILE A 44 29.77 -9.28 19.45
CA ILE A 44 29.41 -9.06 18.03
C ILE A 44 28.13 -8.19 17.92
N LEU A 45 27.51 -7.94 19.07
CA LEU A 45 26.17 -7.36 19.22
C LEU A 45 26.07 -5.92 18.70
N ASN A 46 27.09 -5.06 18.82
CA ASN A 46 26.89 -3.62 18.58
C ASN A 46 26.75 -3.23 17.10
N GLU A 47 27.46 -3.89 16.18
CA GLU A 47 27.28 -3.64 14.73
C GLU A 47 26.03 -4.37 14.20
N VAL A 48 25.80 -5.59 14.65
CA VAL A 48 24.63 -6.39 14.25
C VAL A 48 23.33 -5.79 14.81
N ASP A 49 23.32 -5.24 16.03
CA ASP A 49 22.14 -4.55 16.58
C ASP A 49 21.83 -3.29 15.82
N LYS A 50 22.81 -2.54 15.34
CA LYS A 50 22.56 -1.34 14.56
C LYS A 50 21.92 -1.67 13.20
N GLU A 51 22.39 -2.70 12.53
CA GLU A 51 21.82 -3.19 11.27
C GLU A 51 20.43 -3.84 11.47
N LYS A 52 20.29 -4.66 12.51
CA LYS A 52 19.02 -5.31 12.90
C LYS A 52 17.97 -4.28 13.30
N ASN A 53 18.36 -3.25 14.04
CA ASN A 53 17.48 -2.15 14.43
C ASN A 53 17.05 -1.30 13.21
N GLY A 54 17.97 -1.04 12.27
CA GLY A 54 17.63 -0.38 11.00
C GLY A 54 16.57 -1.14 10.20
N ASN A 55 16.72 -2.46 10.08
CA ASN A 55 15.73 -3.31 9.41
C ASN A 55 14.37 -3.34 10.13
N ILE A 56 14.35 -3.28 11.47
CA ILE A 56 13.10 -3.18 12.25
C ILE A 56 12.39 -1.85 12.00
N ILE A 57 13.12 -0.74 11.98
CA ILE A 57 12.57 0.60 11.72
C ILE A 57 11.94 0.65 10.33
N ILE A 58 12.66 0.20 9.29
CA ILE A 58 12.16 0.18 7.90
C ILE A 58 10.89 -0.68 7.80
N LYS A 59 10.87 -1.82 8.48
CA LYS A 59 9.71 -2.70 8.52
C LYS A 59 8.49 -2.02 9.13
N ILE A 60 8.65 -1.34 10.28
CA ILE A 60 7.56 -0.61 10.94
C ILE A 60 7.04 0.50 10.03
N ILE A 61 7.94 1.31 9.44
CA ILE A 61 7.58 2.38 8.51
C ILE A 61 6.79 1.83 7.33
N THR A 62 7.25 0.73 6.72
CA THR A 62 6.57 0.11 5.56
C THR A 62 5.16 -0.37 5.93
N ILE A 63 4.97 -0.93 7.12
CA ILE A 63 3.65 -1.34 7.61
C ILE A 63 2.73 -0.14 7.79
N ILE A 64 3.23 0.96 8.36
CA ILE A 64 2.47 2.19 8.56
C ILE A 64 2.03 2.76 7.21
N ILE A 65 2.95 2.90 6.25
CA ILE A 65 2.65 3.41 4.90
C ILE A 65 1.57 2.54 4.22
N ASN A 66 1.74 1.22 4.22
CA ASN A 66 0.74 0.32 3.63
C ASN A 66 -0.61 0.39 4.35
N MET A 67 -0.63 0.61 5.66
CA MET A 67 -1.87 0.78 6.43
C MET A 67 -2.61 2.07 6.01
N ILE A 68 -1.88 3.17 5.83
CA ILE A 68 -2.44 4.43 5.30
C ILE A 68 -3.04 4.19 3.91
N PHE A 69 -2.35 3.47 3.04
CA PHE A 69 -2.88 3.16 1.70
C PHE A 69 -4.07 2.20 1.69
N CYS A 70 -4.12 1.23 2.60
CA CYS A 70 -5.31 0.41 2.81
C CYS A 70 -6.53 1.26 3.23
N LEU A 71 -6.31 2.32 4.03
CA LEU A 71 -7.36 3.26 4.44
C LEU A 71 -7.78 4.20 3.30
N LEU A 72 -6.85 4.61 2.43
CA LEU A 72 -7.16 5.42 1.24
C LEU A 72 -7.83 4.60 0.12
N PHE A 73 -7.63 3.29 0.07
CA PHE A 73 -8.21 2.42 -0.95
C PHE A 73 -9.73 2.58 -1.14
N PRO A 74 -10.59 2.52 -0.10
CA PRO A 74 -12.03 2.75 -0.28
C PRO A 74 -12.36 4.15 -0.80
N LEU A 75 -11.62 5.19 -0.39
CA LEU A 75 -11.79 6.55 -0.91
C LEU A 75 -11.42 6.61 -2.40
N SER A 76 -10.37 5.92 -2.81
CA SER A 76 -9.99 5.84 -4.22
C SER A 76 -11.05 5.14 -5.07
N LEU A 77 -11.69 4.09 -4.55
CA LEU A 77 -12.77 3.40 -5.25
C LEU A 77 -13.97 4.32 -5.48
N LEU A 78 -14.34 5.12 -4.47
CA LEU A 78 -15.37 6.14 -4.63
C LEU A 78 -14.99 7.15 -5.71
N GLY A 79 -13.74 7.62 -5.70
CA GLY A 79 -13.18 8.49 -6.75
C GLY A 79 -13.32 7.89 -8.15
N ALA A 80 -12.93 6.62 -8.31
CA ALA A 80 -13.05 5.93 -9.59
C ALA A 80 -14.51 5.78 -10.05
N MET A 81 -15.45 5.54 -9.13
CA MET A 81 -16.88 5.43 -9.44
C MET A 81 -17.50 6.77 -9.88
N VAL A 82 -17.04 7.89 -9.33
CA VAL A 82 -17.54 9.23 -9.71
C VAL A 82 -16.77 9.83 -10.89
N SER A 83 -15.60 9.30 -11.23
CA SER A 83 -14.75 9.83 -12.30
C SER A 83 -15.42 9.99 -13.67
N PRO A 84 -16.40 9.15 -14.12
CA PRO A 84 -17.10 9.38 -15.38
C PRO A 84 -17.93 10.66 -15.42
N MET A 85 -18.31 11.22 -14.26
CA MET A 85 -19.06 12.48 -14.18
C MET A 85 -18.28 13.67 -14.74
N ALA A 86 -16.96 13.55 -14.89
CA ALA A 86 -16.13 14.56 -15.53
C ALA A 86 -16.53 14.80 -17.01
N PHE A 87 -17.23 13.86 -17.64
CA PHE A 87 -17.72 13.97 -19.02
C PHE A 87 -19.13 14.57 -19.16
N ASP A 88 -19.77 14.97 -18.05
CA ASP A 88 -21.13 15.53 -18.09
C ASP A 88 -21.17 16.99 -18.57
N SER A 89 -20.01 17.65 -18.65
CA SER A 89 -19.93 19.03 -19.17
C SER A 89 -19.80 19.06 -20.70
N PRO A 90 -20.42 20.05 -21.37
CA PRO A 90 -20.35 20.17 -22.83
C PRO A 90 -18.91 20.39 -23.31
N GLY A 91 -18.47 19.63 -24.32
CA GLY A 91 -17.11 19.68 -24.86
C GLY A 91 -16.06 18.90 -24.06
N SER A 92 -16.44 18.24 -22.96
CA SER A 92 -15.53 17.44 -22.12
C SER A 92 -14.89 16.25 -22.85
N THR A 93 -15.61 15.61 -23.77
CA THR A 93 -15.16 14.46 -24.56
C THR A 93 -14.01 14.80 -25.50
N GLU A 94 -13.94 16.05 -25.96
CA GLU A 94 -12.89 16.55 -26.85
C GLU A 94 -11.64 16.99 -26.09
N SER A 95 -11.74 17.19 -24.77
CA SER A 95 -10.66 17.74 -23.96
C SER A 95 -9.73 16.65 -23.44
N ILE A 96 -8.43 16.76 -23.77
CA ILE A 96 -7.41 15.80 -23.32
C ILE A 96 -7.27 15.75 -21.79
N HIS A 97 -7.48 16.89 -21.11
CA HIS A 97 -7.39 16.98 -19.66
C HIS A 97 -8.47 16.16 -18.95
N THR A 98 -9.70 16.10 -19.49
CA THR A 98 -10.77 15.28 -18.91
C THR A 98 -10.47 13.80 -19.05
N TRP A 99 -9.92 13.37 -20.19
CA TRP A 99 -9.47 11.99 -20.39
C TRP A 99 -8.35 11.59 -19.44
N ILE A 100 -7.34 12.44 -19.26
CA ILE A 100 -6.25 12.18 -18.32
C ILE A 100 -6.78 12.12 -16.88
N PHE A 101 -7.68 13.04 -16.51
CA PHE A 101 -8.28 13.06 -15.18
C PHE A 101 -9.08 11.78 -14.90
N PHE A 102 -9.91 11.39 -15.86
CA PHE A 102 -10.71 10.17 -15.79
C PHE A 102 -9.83 8.94 -15.64
N LEU A 103 -8.92 8.72 -16.60
CA LEU A 103 -8.03 7.55 -16.61
C LEU A 103 -7.25 7.47 -15.30
N SER A 104 -6.68 8.59 -14.86
CA SER A 104 -5.84 8.57 -13.69
C SER A 104 -6.61 8.36 -12.39
N THR A 105 -7.82 8.91 -12.27
CA THR A 105 -8.67 8.66 -11.10
C THR A 105 -9.17 7.21 -11.10
N PHE A 106 -9.47 6.67 -12.28
CA PHE A 106 -9.94 5.30 -12.46
C PHE A 106 -8.86 4.25 -12.17
N SER A 107 -7.59 4.49 -12.52
CA SER A 107 -6.48 3.56 -12.23
C SER A 107 -5.92 3.66 -10.81
N LEU A 108 -6.27 4.70 -10.05
CA LEU A 108 -5.73 4.94 -8.71
C LEU A 108 -5.99 3.78 -7.72
N PRO A 109 -7.21 3.18 -7.63
CA PRO A 109 -7.45 2.02 -6.79
C PRO A 109 -6.56 0.82 -7.16
N THR A 110 -6.34 0.61 -8.45
CA THR A 110 -5.51 -0.48 -8.97
C THR A 110 -4.05 -0.28 -8.59
N VAL A 111 -3.52 0.94 -8.70
CA VAL A 111 -2.15 1.28 -8.29
C VAL A 111 -1.96 1.04 -6.79
N ILE A 112 -2.90 1.48 -5.96
CA ILE A 112 -2.87 1.24 -4.50
C ILE A 112 -2.87 -0.26 -4.21
N LEU A 113 -3.79 -1.01 -4.82
CA LEU A 113 -3.94 -2.44 -4.54
C LEU A 113 -2.69 -3.23 -4.93
N ILE A 114 -2.17 -3.02 -6.14
CA ILE A 114 -0.97 -3.71 -6.64
C ILE A 114 0.23 -3.36 -5.77
N SER A 115 0.43 -2.09 -5.44
CA SER A 115 1.54 -1.65 -4.60
C SER A 115 1.50 -2.30 -3.21
N VAL A 116 0.35 -2.27 -2.54
CA VAL A 116 0.18 -2.85 -1.21
C VAL A 116 0.39 -4.37 -1.25
N MET A 117 -0.15 -5.06 -2.25
CA MET A 117 0.02 -6.52 -2.39
C MET A 117 1.48 -6.91 -2.61
N ILE A 118 2.19 -6.23 -3.51
CA ILE A 118 3.61 -6.52 -3.79
C ILE A 118 4.47 -6.14 -2.58
N SER A 119 4.19 -5.00 -1.93
CA SER A 119 4.92 -4.56 -0.72
C SER A 119 4.79 -5.58 0.41
N PHE A 120 3.58 -6.07 0.69
CA PHE A 120 3.37 -7.11 1.70
C PHE A 120 4.07 -8.43 1.33
N PHE A 121 4.04 -8.82 0.06
CA PHE A 121 4.75 -10.01 -0.41
C PHE A 121 6.28 -9.89 -0.18
N LEU A 122 6.87 -8.75 -0.53
CA LEU A 122 8.29 -8.48 -0.32
C LEU A 122 8.66 -8.44 1.16
N LEU A 123 7.79 -7.85 1.99
CA LEU A 123 8.00 -7.70 3.43
C LEU A 123 7.94 -9.04 4.19
N PHE A 124 6.92 -9.86 3.91
CA PHE A 124 6.67 -11.08 4.68
C PHE A 124 7.32 -12.33 4.09
N LYS A 125 7.34 -12.47 2.76
CA LYS A 125 7.88 -13.67 2.10
C LYS A 125 9.37 -13.53 1.81
N SER A 126 9.77 -12.39 1.23
CA SER A 126 11.13 -12.22 0.72
C SER A 126 12.09 -11.58 1.72
N LYS A 127 11.58 -10.98 2.81
CA LYS A 127 12.36 -10.21 3.81
C LYS A 127 13.22 -9.10 3.19
N LEU A 128 12.85 -8.61 2.00
CA LEU A 128 13.55 -7.57 1.27
C LEU A 128 13.00 -6.19 1.68
N TYR A 129 13.36 -5.73 2.87
CA TYR A 129 12.78 -4.51 3.48
C TYR A 129 12.98 -3.25 2.63
N SER A 130 14.19 -3.05 2.09
CA SER A 130 14.51 -1.89 1.25
C SER A 130 13.72 -1.87 -0.06
N LYS A 131 13.37 -3.03 -0.62
CA LYS A 131 12.51 -3.08 -1.82
C LYS A 131 11.04 -2.91 -1.45
N ALA A 132 10.61 -3.44 -0.31
CA ALA A 132 9.24 -3.32 0.16
C ALA A 132 8.85 -1.84 0.40
N ILE A 133 9.76 -1.04 0.95
CA ILE A 133 9.52 0.40 1.17
C ILE A 133 9.43 1.17 -0.16
N ILE A 134 10.32 0.91 -1.12
CA ILE A 134 10.27 1.54 -2.45
C ILE A 134 8.94 1.25 -3.15
N VAL A 135 8.50 -0.01 -3.12
CA VAL A 135 7.22 -0.40 -3.72
C VAL A 135 6.03 0.23 -3.00
N SER A 136 6.09 0.37 -1.66
CA SER A 136 5.02 1.04 -0.88
C SER A 136 4.89 2.54 -1.18
N LEU A 137 5.92 3.17 -1.76
CA LEU A 137 5.90 4.58 -2.16
C LEU A 137 5.29 4.80 -3.56
N ALA A 138 5.05 3.74 -4.34
CA ALA A 138 4.49 3.86 -5.69
C ALA A 138 3.18 4.68 -5.76
N PRO A 139 2.22 4.54 -4.83
CA PRO A 139 1.02 5.35 -4.85
C PRO A 139 1.29 6.84 -4.54
N ILE A 140 2.30 7.16 -3.73
CA ILE A 140 2.72 8.56 -3.49
C ILE A 140 3.24 9.17 -4.78
N ILE A 141 4.13 8.46 -5.48
CA ILE A 141 4.70 8.91 -6.76
C ILE A 141 3.57 9.19 -7.75
N TYR A 142 2.56 8.33 -7.77
CA TYR A 142 1.36 8.50 -8.58
C TYR A 142 0.58 9.79 -8.23
N PHE A 143 0.35 10.05 -6.94
CA PHE A 143 -0.30 11.29 -6.48
C PHE A 143 0.51 12.54 -6.87
N VAL A 144 1.83 12.49 -6.74
CA VAL A 144 2.72 13.61 -7.12
C VAL A 144 2.68 13.84 -8.62
N ALA A 145 2.74 12.79 -9.44
CA ALA A 145 2.64 12.90 -10.89
C ALA A 145 1.30 13.54 -11.31
N MET A 146 0.21 13.14 -10.66
CA MET A 146 -1.11 13.75 -10.85
C MET A 146 -1.13 15.22 -10.47
N PHE A 147 -0.60 15.56 -9.29
CA PHE A 147 -0.57 16.94 -8.82
C PHE A 147 0.18 17.85 -9.79
N ILE A 148 1.34 17.40 -10.31
CA ILE A 148 2.11 18.16 -11.30
C ILE A 148 1.29 18.34 -12.57
N LEU A 149 0.73 17.26 -13.12
CA LEU A 149 0.02 17.30 -14.41
C LEU A 149 -1.16 18.28 -14.42
N PHE A 150 -1.86 18.46 -13.29
CA PHE A 150 -3.00 19.39 -13.18
C PHE A 150 -2.66 20.79 -12.67
N ASN A 151 -1.42 21.03 -12.22
CA ASN A 151 -0.95 22.36 -11.81
C ASN A 151 0.03 23.00 -12.80
N THR A 152 0.32 22.30 -13.92
CA THR A 152 1.14 22.83 -15.02
C THR A 152 0.24 23.10 -16.22
#